data_AF-A0A849VII6-F1
#
_entry.id   AF-A0A849VII6-F1
#
_cell.length_a   1.000
_cell.length_b   1.000
_cell.length_c   1.000
_cell.angle_alpha   90.00
_cell.angle_beta   90.00
_cell.angle_gamma   90.00
#
_symmetry.space_group_name_H-M   'P 1'
#
loop_
_entity.id
_entity.type
_entity.pdbx_description
1 polymer ?
#
loop_
_entity_poly.entity_id
_entity_poly.type
_entity_poly.pdbx_seq_one_letter_code
_entity_poly.pdbx_strand_id
1 'polypeptide(L)'
;MKPNEIKQAISNKGYSLSMIADALKVAPSAVSNVVNGNARSERIAKAIAKLLEKPLKSVFPDIYSSSSQPKVVKKGEQREKCVVELRQLFAVAS
;
A
#
# COMPACT_ATOMS: atom_id res chain seq x y z
N MET A 1 7.18 2.29 2.91
CA MET A 1 7.12 3.10 4.14
C MET A 1 8.22 2.65 5.08
N LYS A 2 8.67 3.52 6.00
CA LYS A 2 9.58 3.10 7.08
C LYS A 2 8.80 2.29 8.15
N PRO A 3 9.44 1.39 8.91
CA PRO A 3 8.79 0.60 9.96
C PRO A 3 7.96 1.45 10.93
N ASN A 4 8.45 2.63 11.29
CA ASN A 4 7.78 3.53 12.21
C ASN A 4 6.48 4.13 11.62
N GLU A 5 6.46 4.43 10.32
CA GLU A 5 5.26 4.92 9.64
C GLU A 5 4.19 3.83 9.54
N ILE A 6 4.58 2.57 9.34
CA ILE A 6 3.65 1.44 9.31
C ILE A 6 2.98 1.32 10.69
N LYS A 7 3.76 1.39 11.77
CA LYS A 7 3.25 1.36 13.15
C LYS A 7 2.27 2.52 13.39
N GLN A 8 2.64 3.74 13.02
CA GLN A 8 1.77 4.90 13.15
C GLN A 8 0.49 4.77 12.34
N ALA A 9 0.56 4.28 11.09
CA ALA A 9 -0.62 4.09 10.25
C ALA A 9 -1.59 3.05 10.83
N ILE A 10 -1.07 1.99 11.45
CA ILE A 10 -1.86 0.98 12.16
C ILE A 10 -2.53 1.60 13.40
N SER A 11 -1.76 2.35 14.20
CA SER A 11 -2.27 3.06 15.39
C SER A 11 -3.33 4.12 15.04
N ASN A 12 -3.15 4.84 13.93
CA ASN A 12 -4.12 5.83 13.44
C ASN A 12 -5.46 5.21 13.05
N LYS A 13 -5.48 3.92 12.71
CA LYS A 13 -6.73 3.16 12.50
C LYS A 13 -7.31 2.57 13.78
N GLY A 14 -6.68 2.78 14.94
CA GLY A 14 -7.12 2.25 16.23
C GLY A 14 -6.71 0.80 16.50
N TYR A 15 -5.76 0.26 15.75
CA TYR A 15 -5.28 -1.12 15.92
C TYR A 15 -3.86 -1.16 16.50
N SER A 16 -3.47 -2.31 17.05
CA SER A 16 -2.11 -2.58 17.51
C SER A 16 -1.50 -3.79 16.80
N LEU A 17 -0.16 -3.90 16.82
CA LEU A 17 0.53 -5.07 16.25
C LEU A 17 0.11 -6.38 16.92
N SER A 18 -0.15 -6.35 18.24
CA SER A 18 -0.62 -7.50 19.00
C SER A 18 -2.02 -7.94 18.58
N MET A 19 -2.93 -7.00 18.31
CA MET A 19 -4.26 -7.32 17.78
C MET A 19 -4.19 -7.99 16.40
N ILE A 20 -3.27 -7.53 15.54
CA ILE A 20 -3.04 -8.14 14.23
C ILE A 20 -2.45 -9.55 14.39
N ALA A 21 -1.52 -9.72 15.33
CA ALA A 21 -0.92 -11.02 15.63
C ALA A 21 -1.98 -12.03 16.09
N ASP A 22 -2.85 -11.60 17.01
CA ASP A 22 -3.96 -12.41 17.54
C ASP A 22 -4.96 -12.80 16.43
N ALA A 23 -5.39 -11.83 15.63
CA ALA A 23 -6.28 -12.06 14.49
C ALA A 23 -5.71 -13.04 13.45
N LEU A 24 -4.38 -13.06 13.27
CA LEU A 24 -3.69 -13.96 12.35
C LEU A 24 -3.28 -15.29 12.98
N LYS A 25 -3.43 -15.44 14.30
CA LYS A 25 -2.91 -16.54 15.13
C LYS A 25 -1.41 -16.75 14.96
N VAL A 26 -0.65 -15.67 15.01
CA VAL A 26 0.82 -15.68 14.93
C VAL A 26 1.47 -15.01 16.13
N ALA A 27 2.76 -15.26 16.36
CA ALA A 27 3.50 -14.59 17.42
C ALA A 27 3.63 -13.06 17.16
N PRO A 28 3.49 -12.20 18.18
CA PRO A 28 3.69 -10.75 18.04
C PRO A 28 5.07 -10.38 17.49
N SER A 29 6.10 -11.16 17.86
CA SER A 29 7.47 -11.01 17.35
C SER A 29 7.55 -11.24 15.84
N ALA A 30 6.74 -12.14 15.29
CA ALA A 30 6.70 -12.38 13.84
C ALA A 30 6.15 -11.14 13.10
N VAL A 31 5.10 -10.51 13.65
CA VAL A 31 4.55 -9.27 13.08
C VAL A 31 5.57 -8.14 13.16
N SER A 32 6.21 -7.95 14.31
CA SER A 32 7.29 -6.95 14.48
C SER A 32 8.44 -7.17 13.50
N ASN A 33 8.87 -8.42 13.29
CA ASN A 33 9.93 -8.74 12.34
C ASN A 33 9.54 -8.41 10.90
N VAL A 34 8.28 -8.64 10.50
CA VAL A 34 7.79 -8.25 9.17
C VAL A 34 7.74 -6.73 9.02
N VAL A 35 7.24 -6.02 10.04
CA VAL A 35 7.20 -4.54 10.06
C VAL A 35 8.59 -3.92 9.97
N ASN A 36 9.58 -4.52 10.64
CA ASN A 36 10.96 -4.04 10.63
C ASN A 36 11.77 -4.51 9.40
N GLY A 37 11.23 -5.39 8.55
CA GLY A 37 11.93 -5.92 7.39
C GLY A 37 12.86 -7.12 7.66
N ASN A 38 12.90 -7.62 8.90
CA ASN A 38 13.72 -8.76 9.30
C ASN A 38 13.14 -10.11 8.84
N ALA A 39 11.84 -10.17 8.55
CA ALA A 39 11.17 -11.39 8.11
C ALA A 39 10.27 -11.17 6.90
N ARG A 40 10.25 -12.16 5.99
CA ARG A 40 9.47 -12.13 4.76
C ARG A 40 8.26 -13.05 4.86
N SER A 41 7.22 -12.61 5.58
CA SER A 41 5.94 -13.32 5.63
C SER A 41 4.89 -12.61 4.78
N GLU A 42 4.55 -13.20 3.64
CA GLU A 42 3.50 -12.67 2.76
C GLU A 42 2.14 -12.62 3.44
N ARG A 43 1.81 -13.61 4.28
CA ARG A 43 0.52 -13.68 4.99
C ARG A 43 0.34 -12.47 5.91
N ILE A 44 1.34 -12.17 6.73
CA ILE A 44 1.33 -11.03 7.65
C ILE A 44 1.35 -9.71 6.86
N ALA A 45 2.22 -9.61 5.85
CA ALA A 45 2.33 -8.40 5.05
C ALA A 45 1.00 -8.08 4.33
N LYS A 46 0.33 -9.09 3.74
CA LYS A 46 -0.97 -8.92 3.05
C LYS A 46 -2.06 -8.47 4.02
N ALA A 47 -2.09 -9.02 5.22
CA ALA A 47 -3.04 -8.61 6.25
C ALA A 47 -2.85 -7.13 6.65
N ILE A 48 -1.61 -6.72 6.89
CA ILE A 48 -1.28 -5.32 7.22
C ILE A 48 -1.63 -4.39 6.05
N ALA A 49 -1.29 -4.78 4.82
CA ALA A 49 -1.63 -4.01 3.62
C ALA A 49 -3.15 -3.84 3.45
N LYS A 50 -3.91 -4.92 3.67
CA LYS A 50 -5.37 -4.89 3.65
C LYS A 50 -5.94 -3.99 4.75
N LEU A 51 -5.39 -4.07 5.96
CA LEU A 51 -5.78 -3.22 7.09
C LEU A 51 -5.56 -1.74 6.77
N LEU A 52 -4.43 -1.41 6.17
CA LEU A 52 -4.07 -0.05 5.78
C LEU A 52 -4.72 0.43 4.49
N GLU A 53 -5.51 -0.43 3.82
CA GLU A 53 -6.12 -0.18 2.50
C GLU A 53 -5.09 0.31 1.47
N LYS A 54 -3.85 -0.16 1.63
CA LYS A 54 -2.71 0.21 0.80
C LYS A 54 -2.15 -1.03 0.16
N PRO A 55 -1.58 -0.90 -1.04
CA PRO A 55 -0.93 -2.02 -1.67
C PRO A 55 0.29 -2.49 -0.87
N LEU A 56 0.50 -3.81 -0.85
CA LEU A 56 1.62 -4.47 -0.16
C LEU A 56 2.96 -3.79 -0.44
N LYS A 57 3.20 -3.43 -1.70
CA LYS A 57 4.43 -2.79 -2.19
C LYS A 57 4.61 -1.35 -1.70
N SER A 58 3.52 -0.65 -1.40
CA SER A 58 3.58 0.71 -0.83
C SER A 58 3.88 0.66 0.66
N VAL A 59 3.28 -0.30 1.36
CA VAL A 59 3.53 -0.53 2.79
C VAL A 59 4.96 -1.08 2.99
N PHE A 60 5.33 -2.14 2.27
CA PHE A 60 6.61 -2.85 2.35
C PHE A 60 7.41 -2.73 1.04
N PRO A 61 8.01 -1.56 0.76
CA PRO A 61 8.78 -1.36 -0.47
C PRO A 61 10.03 -2.24 -0.52
N ASP A 62 10.84 -2.30 0.54
CA ASP A 62 12.09 -3.07 0.57
C ASP A 62 11.94 -4.55 0.19
N ILE A 63 10.82 -5.17 0.57
CA ILE A 63 10.61 -6.61 0.39
C ILE A 63 9.98 -6.94 -0.98
N TYR A 64 9.22 -6.00 -1.55
CA TYR A 64 8.39 -6.24 -2.75
C TYR A 64 8.65 -5.24 -3.88
N SER A 65 9.77 -4.51 -3.85
CA SER A 65 10.13 -3.46 -4.82
C SER A 65 10.45 -3.95 -6.23
N SER A 66 10.47 -5.26 -6.48
CA SER A 66 10.68 -5.78 -7.84
C SER A 66 9.46 -5.48 -8.71
N SER A 67 9.59 -4.39 -9.48
CA SER A 67 8.97 -4.16 -10.80
C SER A 67 7.54 -4.69 -10.99
N SER A 68 6.53 -4.01 -10.45
CA SER A 68 5.23 -3.79 -11.12
C SER A 68 4.22 -3.17 -10.14
N GLN A 69 3.69 -2.02 -10.53
CA GLN A 69 2.75 -1.21 -9.78
C GLN A 69 1.43 -1.97 -9.49
N PRO A 70 0.80 -1.76 -8.32
CA PRO A 70 -0.63 -1.97 -8.16
C PRO A 70 -1.35 -0.81 -8.86
N LYS A 71 -2.01 -1.12 -9.99
CA LYS A 71 -2.89 -0.20 -10.71
C LYS A 71 -4.10 0.15 -9.84
N VAL A 72 -3.99 1.22 -9.06
CA VAL A 72 -5.12 2.05 -8.66
C VAL A 72 -4.74 3.50 -9.01
N VAL A 73 -5.19 3.88 -10.22
CA VAL A 73 -5.16 5.20 -10.90
C VAL A 73 -3.81 5.93 -11.13
N LYS A 74 -3.12 5.49 -12.20
CA LYS A 74 -2.36 6.22 -13.26
C LYS A 74 -1.99 7.71 -13.02
N LYS A 75 -0.70 8.03 -12.88
CA LYS A 75 -0.15 9.40 -12.91
C LYS A 75 0.92 9.55 -13.99
N GLY A 76 0.68 10.46 -14.94
CA GLY A 76 1.54 10.79 -16.09
C GLY A 76 0.75 10.85 -17.40
N GLU A 77 0.81 9.78 -18.17
CA GLU A 77 0.47 9.72 -19.60
C GLU A 77 -1.03 9.81 -19.96
N GLN A 78 -1.94 9.56 -19.02
CA GLN A 78 -3.39 9.65 -19.26
C GLN A 78 -4.00 11.01 -18.98
N ARG A 79 -3.28 11.88 -18.26
CA ARG A 79 -3.74 13.26 -18.10
C ARG A 79 -3.67 14.00 -19.43
N GLU A 80 -2.59 13.79 -20.18
CA GLU A 80 -2.41 14.40 -21.50
C GLU A 80 -3.47 13.90 -22.49
N LYS A 81 -3.76 12.59 -22.51
CA LYS A 81 -4.83 12.04 -23.35
C LYS A 81 -6.23 12.59 -22.99
N CYS A 82 -6.58 12.63 -21.71
CA CYS A 82 -7.85 13.24 -21.27
C CYS A 82 -7.90 14.75 -21.56
N VAL A 83 -6.79 15.47 -21.45
CA VAL A 83 -6.75 16.92 -21.75
C VAL A 83 -6.86 17.19 -23.25
N VAL A 84 -6.26 16.36 -24.10
CA VAL A 84 -6.39 16.45 -25.56
C VAL A 84 -7.82 16.10 -26.00
N GLU A 85 -8.41 15.04 -25.43
CA GLU A 85 -9.79 14.63 -25.73
C GLU A 85 -10.81 15.71 -25.32
N LEU A 86 -10.64 16.31 -24.14
CA LEU A 86 -11.46 17.44 -23.68
C LEU A 86 -11.29 18.68 -24.57
N ARG A 87 -10.07 18.98 -25.02
CA ARG A 87 -9.83 20.10 -25.96
C ARG A 87 -10.51 19.87 -27.31
N GLN A 88 -10.50 18.65 -27.84
CA GLN A 88 -11.17 18.32 -29.09
C GLN A 88 -12.69 18.43 -28.98
N LEU A 89 -13.28 17.98 -27.88
CA LEU A 89 -14.71 18.14 -27.59
C LEU A 89 -15.15 19.60 -27.55
N PHE A 90 -14.35 20.48 -26.94
CA PHE A 90 -14.68 21.91 -26.88
C PHE A 90 -14.40 22.67 -28.19
N ALA A 91 -13.53 22.16 -29.07
CA ALA A 91 -13.20 22.80 -30.33
C ALA A 91 -14.24 22.55 -31.45
N VAL A 92 -15.03 21.47 -31.36
CA VAL A 92 -16.09 21.15 -32.34
C VAL A 92 -17.40 21.90 -32.01
N ALA A 93 -17.47 22.55 -30.85
CA ALA A 93 -18.67 23.23 -30.35
C ALA A 93 -18.67 24.75 -30.60
N SER A 94 -17.92 25.25 -31.59
CA SER A 94 -17.94 26.66 -32.01
C SER A 94 -18.24 26.81 -33.49
#